data_AF-A0A1A8C0Y3-F1
#
_entry.id   AF-A0A1A8C0Y3-F1
#
_cell.length_a   1.000
_cell.length_b   1.000
_cell.length_c   1.000
_cell.angle_alpha   90.00
_cell.angle_beta   90.00
_cell.angle_gamma   90.00
#
_symmetry.space_group_name_H-M   'P 1'
#
loop_
_entity.id
_entity.type
_entity.pdbx_description
1 polymer ?
#
loop_
_entity_poly.entity_id
_entity_poly.type
_entity_poly.pdbx_seq_one_letter_code
_entity_poly.pdbx_strand_id
1 'polypeptide(L)' 'SFQVVVRGNGFLHARNINQVLCSFKINDTITVNEKPSGVENTFLLCTAPVIDEVGK' A
#
# COMPACT_ATOMS: atom_id res chain seq x y z
N SER A 1 -10.85 -0.36 -9.77
CA SER A 1 -9.71 -0.51 -8.85
C SER A 1 -8.47 0.06 -9.50
N PHE A 2 -7.64 0.79 -8.75
CA PHE A 2 -6.37 1.34 -9.23
C PHE A 2 -5.24 0.92 -8.29
N GLN A 3 -4.01 0.97 -8.76
CA GLN A 3 -2.82 0.63 -7.98
C GLN A 3 -2.08 1.90 -7.57
N VAL A 4 -1.66 1.96 -6.31
CA VAL A 4 -0.68 2.93 -5.83
C VAL A 4 0.70 2.32 -5.93
N VAL A 5 1.60 3.00 -6.64
CA VAL A 5 2.98 2.57 -6.82
C VAL A 5 3.89 3.40 -5.93
N VAL A 6 4.50 2.76 -4.94
CA VAL A 6 5.53 3.41 -4.11
C VAL A 6 6.89 3.11 -4.74
N ARG A 7 7.66 4.14 -5.07
CA ARG A 7 9.02 4.00 -5.62
C ARG A 7 10.06 4.29 -4.54
N GLY A 8 11.16 3.55 -4.57
CA GLY A 8 12.23 3.64 -3.59
C GLY A 8 13.36 2.68 -3.95
N ASN A 9 14.27 2.42 -3.03
CA ASN A 9 15.30 1.39 -3.18
C ASN A 9 15.40 0.58 -1.90
N GLY A 10 15.66 -0.72 -2.03
CA GLY A 10 15.94 -1.58 -0.89
C GLY A 10 14.72 -2.29 -0.30
N PHE A 11 13.57 -2.31 -0.96
CA PHE A 11 12.35 -2.95 -0.40
C PHE A 11 12.49 -4.46 -0.16
N LEU A 12 13.41 -5.13 -0.86
CA LEU A 12 13.73 -6.56 -0.62
C LEU A 12 14.65 -6.78 0.60
N HIS A 13 15.21 -5.73 1.19
CA HIS A 13 16.09 -5.85 2.37
C HIS A 13 15.30 -5.86 3.69
N ALA A 14 13.97 -5.92 3.62
CA ALA A 14 13.13 -6.09 4.78
C ALA A 14 13.39 -7.45 5.44
N ARG A 15 13.50 -7.49 6.78
CA ARG A 15 13.68 -8.74 7.55
C ARG A 15 12.61 -9.79 7.24
N ASN A 16 11.40 -9.34 6.92
CA ASN A 16 10.31 -10.20 6.48
C ASN A 16 9.43 -9.47 5.46
N ILE A 17 9.65 -9.75 4.18
CA ILE A 17 8.89 -9.16 3.07
C ILE A 17 7.39 -9.48 3.17
N ASN A 18 7.03 -10.64 3.74
CA ASN A 18 5.63 -11.05 3.89
C ASN A 18 4.85 -10.25 4.96
N GLN A 19 5.56 -9.47 5.77
CA GLN A 19 4.97 -8.58 6.79
C GLN A 19 4.85 -7.13 6.32
N VAL A 20 5.25 -6.83 5.08
CA VAL A 20 5.04 -5.50 4.50
C VAL A 20 3.54 -5.25 4.35
N LEU A 21 3.08 -4.12 4.85
CA LEU A 21 1.70 -3.65 4.76
C LEU A 21 1.67 -2.27 4.12
N CYS A 22 0.74 -2.10 3.18
CA CYS A 22 0.35 -0.81 2.65
C CYS A 22 -0.78 -0.26 3.53
N SER A 23 -0.50 0.78 4.31
CA SER A 23 -1.49 1.40 5.19
C SER A 23 -2.03 2.68 4.56
N PHE A 24 -3.35 2.72 4.36
CA PHE A 24 -4.07 3.86 3.79
C PHE A 24 -4.85 4.55 4.91
N LYS A 25 -4.47 5.80 5.21
CA LYS A 25 -5.20 6.64 6.15
C LYS A 25 -6.19 7.52 5.39
N ILE A 26 -7.48 7.31 5.62
CA ILE A 26 -8.59 8.00 4.96
C ILE A 26 -9.25 8.92 5.98
N ASN A 27 -9.42 10.21 5.62
CA ASN A 27 -10.05 11.23 6.47
C ASN A 27 -9.50 11.28 7.90
N ASP A 28 -8.21 11.01 8.07
CA ASP A 28 -7.49 10.92 9.34
C ASP A 28 -8.03 9.97 10.42
N THR A 29 -9.11 9.25 10.13
CA THR A 29 -9.90 8.49 11.10
C THR A 29 -9.97 7.01 10.74
N ILE A 30 -10.00 6.69 9.45
CA ILE A 30 -10.08 5.31 8.96
C ILE A 30 -8.68 4.89 8.50
N THR A 31 -8.23 3.72 8.95
CA THR A 31 -6.97 3.12 8.50
C THR A 31 -7.24 1.76 7.89
N VAL A 32 -6.89 1.60 6.62
CA VAL A 32 -7.04 0.33 5.89
C VAL A 32 -5.66 -0.23 5.62
N ASN A 33 -5.43 -1.47 6.02
CA ASN A 33 -4.15 -2.15 5.82
C ASN A 33 -4.32 -3.23 4.76
N GLU A 34 -3.61 -3.08 3.65
CA GLU A 34 -3.62 -4.02 2.55
C GLU A 34 -2.24 -4.65 2.37
N LYS A 35 -2.20 -5.89 1.89
CA LYS A 35 -0.94 -6.49 1.46
C LYS A 35 -0.56 -5.92 0.08
N PRO A 36 0.73 -5.62 -0.16
CA PRO A 36 1.18 -5.27 -1.49
C PRO A 36 0.92 -6.45 -2.43
N SER A 37 0.43 -6.15 -3.63
CA SER A 37 0.25 -7.09 -4.74
C SER A 37 1.58 -7.51 -5.39
N GLY A 38 2.63 -6.70 -5.20
CA GLY A 38 3.98 -6.99 -5.68
C GLY A 38 5.01 -6.18 -4.90
N VAL A 39 6.15 -6.81 -4.62
CA VAL A 39 7.29 -6.21 -3.92
C VAL A 39 8.51 -6.43 -4.79
N GLU A 40 9.11 -5.34 -5.27
CA GLU A 40 10.36 -5.34 -6.02
C GLU A 40 11.37 -4.46 -5.30
N ASN A 41 12.67 -4.63 -5.58
CA ASN A 41 13.70 -3.84 -4.89
C ASN A 41 13.50 -2.33 -5.04
N THR A 42 12.91 -1.90 -6.16
CA THR A 42 12.76 -0.49 -6.53
C THR A 42 11.32 0.04 -6.45
N PHE A 43 10.33 -0.83 -6.24
CA PHE A 43 8.93 -0.41 -6.13
C PHE A 43 8.05 -1.39 -5.35
N LEU A 44 6.95 -0.88 -4.80
CA LEU A 44 5.85 -1.65 -4.21
C LEU A 44 4.56 -1.35 -4.96
N LEU A 45 3.78 -2.39 -5.26
CA LEU A 45 2.46 -2.30 -5.86
C LEU A 45 1.40 -2.48 -4.78
N CYS A 46 0.85 -1.39 -4.26
CA CYS A 46 -0.22 -1.41 -3.27
C CYS A 46 -1.57 -1.26 -3.96
N THR A 47 -2.48 -2.23 -3.79
CA THR A 47 -3.86 -2.10 -4.30
C THR A 47 -4.59 -1.04 -3.50
N ALA A 48 -5.13 -0.01 -4.15
CA ALA A 48 -5.88 1.01 -3.45
C ALA A 48 -7.24 0.45 -2.98
N PRO A 49 -7.66 0.75 -1.74
CA PRO A 49 -9.00 0.40 -1.29
C PRO A 49 -10.04 1.23 -2.06
N VAL A 50 -11.19 0.63 -2.32
CA VAL A 50 -12.35 1.36 -2.83
C VAL A 50 -12.97 2.11 -1.65
N ILE A 51 -13.18 3.41 -1.83
CA ILE A 51 -13.87 4.25 -0.85
C ILE A 51 -15.27 4.48 -1.39
N ASP A 52 -16.29 3.88 -0.77
CA ASP A 52 -17.68 3.99 -1.22
C ASP A 52 -18.26 5.39 -0.97
N GLU A 53 -17.71 6.15 -0.01
CA GLU A 53 -18.08 7.54 0.27
C GLU A 53 -17.08 8.51 -0.40
N VAL A 54 -17.37 8.89 -1.65
CA VAL A 54 -16.68 9.99 -2.32
C VAL A 54 -17.40 11.30 -1.97
N GLY A 55 -16.67 12.30 -1.46
CA GLY A 55 -17.05 13.72 -1.49
C GLY A 55 -18.49 14.06 -1.09
N LYS A 56 -18.68 14.58 0.11
CA LYS A 56 -19.81 15.50 0.33
C LYS A 56 -19.52 16.84 -0.31
#